data_AF-A0AAD5G465-F1
#
_entry.id   AF-A0AAD5G465-F1
#
_cell.length_a   1.000
_cell.length_b   1.000
_cell.length_c   1.000
_cell.angle_alpha   90.00
_cell.angle_beta   90.00
_cell.angle_gamma   90.00
#
_symmetry.space_group_name_H-M   'P 1'
#
loop_
_entity.id
_entity.type
_entity.pdbx_description
1 polymer ?
#
loop_
_entity_poly.entity_id
_entity_poly.type
_entity_poly.pdbx_seq_one_letter_code
_entity_poly.pdbx_strand_id
1 'polypeptide(L)'
;MTRLLERMPAVHGSISSRPQNPTYCSRNAKQPPLRLQAILIAKDCNPRGLTKHLPILASSREVPVIFLKDKPGGSFKLGEIVNLKTAMAIGFKPRGNSINKLIGEILGGNDCVPVNDVCE
;
A
#
# COMPACT_ATOMS: atom_id res chain seq x y z
N MET A 1 34.03 27.32 2.32
CA MET A 1 34.56 25.95 2.20
C MET A 1 33.40 25.00 1.98
N THR A 2 33.14 24.61 0.74
CA THR A 2 32.14 23.58 0.40
C THR A 2 32.89 22.31 0.04
N ARG A 3 32.88 21.30 0.91
CA ARG A 3 33.40 19.97 0.56
C ARG A 3 32.34 19.28 -0.30
N LEU A 4 32.65 19.10 -1.57
CA LEU A 4 31.84 18.33 -2.50
C LEU A 4 31.94 16.86 -2.09
N LEU A 5 30.81 16.24 -1.74
CA LEU A 5 30.79 14.83 -1.36
C LEU A 5 31.05 13.98 -2.62
N GLU A 6 32.17 13.28 -2.62
CA GLU A 6 32.52 12.31 -3.64
C GLU A 6 31.55 11.11 -3.58
N ARG A 7 31.06 10.66 -4.73
CA ARG A 7 30.08 9.57 -4.80
C ARG A 7 30.74 8.23 -4.50
N MET A 8 30.11 7.44 -3.64
CA MET A 8 30.52 6.06 -3.35
C MET A 8 30.34 5.18 -4.61
N PRO A 9 31.36 4.43 -5.06
CA PRO A 9 31.23 3.55 -6.21
C PRO A 9 30.31 2.36 -5.90
N ALA A 10 29.61 1.86 -6.92
CA ALA A 10 28.80 0.67 -6.80
C ALA A 10 29.70 -0.57 -6.60
N VAL A 11 29.45 -1.33 -5.53
CA VAL A 11 30.06 -2.65 -5.31
C VAL A 11 29.51 -3.60 -6.38
N HIS A 12 30.36 -3.97 -7.33
CA HIS A 12 30.08 -4.99 -8.34
C HIS A 12 30.56 -6.34 -7.79
N GLY A 13 29.61 -7.24 -7.49
CA GLY A 13 29.92 -8.66 -7.26
C GLY A 13 30.44 -9.27 -8.56
N SER A 14 31.68 -9.74 -8.53
CA SER A 14 32.43 -10.22 -9.69
C SER A 14 32.06 -11.66 -10.06
N ILE A 15 31.34 -11.86 -11.18
CA ILE A 15 31.52 -13.06 -12.03
C ILE A 15 31.34 -12.67 -13.52
N SER A 16 32.48 -12.65 -14.23
CA SER A 16 32.72 -12.90 -15.67
C SER A 16 31.91 -12.17 -16.78
N SER A 17 32.52 -11.08 -17.26
CA SER A 17 32.65 -10.56 -18.64
C SER A 17 31.77 -11.09 -19.81
N ARG A 18 30.75 -10.30 -20.17
CA ARG A 18 30.35 -9.92 -21.54
C ARG A 18 29.87 -8.46 -21.51
N PRO A 19 30.00 -7.64 -22.58
CA PRO A 19 29.65 -6.22 -22.52
C PRO A 19 28.13 -6.09 -22.44
N GLN A 20 27.59 -6.09 -21.22
CA GLN A 20 26.21 -5.76 -20.96
C GLN A 20 26.14 -4.27 -20.72
N ASN A 21 25.49 -3.58 -21.66
CA ASN A 21 24.94 -2.23 -21.51
C ASN A 21 24.41 -2.01 -20.09
N PRO A 22 24.48 -0.78 -19.55
CA PRO A 22 24.10 -0.50 -18.16
C PRO A 22 22.70 -1.03 -17.90
N THR A 23 22.64 -2.19 -17.26
CA THR A 23 21.41 -2.78 -16.77
C THR A 23 21.03 -1.92 -15.58
N TYR A 24 20.39 -0.78 -15.87
CA TYR A 24 19.24 -0.36 -15.07
C TYR A 24 18.55 -1.65 -14.66
N CYS A 25 18.29 -1.86 -13.38
CA CYS A 25 17.33 -2.87 -12.98
C CYS A 25 15.98 -2.44 -13.57
N SER A 26 15.80 -2.68 -14.86
CA SER A 26 14.56 -2.71 -15.58
C SER A 26 13.86 -3.92 -15.00
N ARG A 27 13.26 -3.69 -13.84
CA ARG A 27 12.27 -4.57 -13.24
C ARG A 27 10.98 -4.42 -14.07
N ASN A 28 11.09 -4.59 -15.40
CA ASN A 28 9.99 -4.69 -16.35
C ASN A 28 9.44 -6.12 -16.37
N ALA A 29 9.46 -6.81 -15.22
CA ALA A 29 8.37 -7.73 -14.96
C ALA A 29 7.15 -6.83 -14.77
N LYS A 30 6.37 -6.64 -15.84
CA LYS A 30 5.04 -6.00 -15.84
C LYS A 30 4.13 -6.84 -14.95
N GLN A 31 4.39 -6.87 -13.65
CA GLN A 31 3.40 -7.33 -12.71
C GLN A 31 2.26 -6.32 -12.83
N PRO A 32 1.05 -6.78 -13.20
CA PRO A 32 -0.08 -5.88 -13.26
C PRO A 32 -0.16 -5.18 -11.90
N PRO A 33 -0.35 -3.84 -11.87
CA PRO A 33 -0.37 -3.10 -10.63
C PRO A 33 -1.38 -3.76 -9.70
N LEU A 34 -0.89 -4.31 -8.59
CA LEU A 34 -1.75 -4.93 -7.58
C LEU A 34 -2.72 -3.85 -7.09
N ARG A 35 -3.98 -3.97 -7.50
CA ARG A 35 -5.04 -3.05 -7.12
C ARG A 35 -5.55 -3.42 -5.74
N LEU A 36 -5.47 -2.48 -4.81
CA LEU A 36 -6.08 -2.61 -3.49
C LEU A 36 -7.53 -2.14 -3.55
N GLN A 37 -8.38 -2.73 -2.73
CA GLN A 37 -9.76 -2.28 -2.56
C GLN A 37 -9.82 -1.04 -1.64
N ALA A 38 -9.03 -1.05 -0.57
CA ALA A 38 -8.95 0.04 0.40
C ALA A 38 -7.64 -0.05 1.21
N ILE A 39 -7.28 1.04 1.86
CA ILE A 39 -6.18 1.09 2.83
C ILE A 39 -6.70 1.67 4.15
N LEU A 40 -6.40 1.00 5.25
CA LEU A 40 -6.67 1.48 6.61
C LEU A 40 -5.37 2.04 7.20
N ILE A 41 -5.41 3.25 7.77
CA ILE A 41 -4.22 3.95 8.29
C ILE A 41 -4.44 4.37 9.74
N ALA A 42 -3.49 4.05 10.61
CA ALA A 42 -3.44 4.53 11.98
C ALA A 42 -2.85 5.95 12.04
N LYS A 43 -3.47 6.84 12.82
CA LYS A 43 -3.08 8.27 12.91
C LYS A 43 -1.97 8.55 13.92
N ASP A 44 -1.74 7.64 14.86
CA ASP A 44 -0.82 7.77 16.00
C ASP A 44 0.62 7.38 15.68
N CYS A 45 0.95 7.04 14.42
CA CYS A 45 2.31 6.67 14.05
C CYS A 45 3.29 7.86 14.08
N ASN A 46 4.50 7.61 14.61
CA ASN A 46 5.62 8.55 14.64
C ASN A 46 6.90 7.82 14.17
N PRO A 47 7.62 8.28 13.12
CA PRO A 47 7.50 9.56 12.43
C PRO A 47 6.31 9.63 11.46
N ARG A 48 5.57 10.75 11.52
CA ARG A 48 4.43 11.04 10.63
C ARG A 48 4.80 11.16 9.15
N GLY A 49 6.10 11.31 8.83
CA GLY A 49 6.58 11.40 7.44
C GLY A 49 6.18 10.20 6.60
N LEU A 50 6.23 8.98 7.16
CA LEU A 50 5.89 7.76 6.45
C LEU A 50 4.40 7.69 6.08
N THR A 51 3.51 8.06 7.02
CA THR A 51 2.05 7.98 6.80
C THR A 51 1.52 9.15 5.98
N LYS A 52 2.21 10.30 5.93
CA LYS A 52 1.82 11.46 5.10
C LYS A 52 1.78 11.18 3.61
N HIS A 53 2.63 10.30 3.11
CA HIS A 53 2.68 10.00 1.68
C HIS A 53 1.65 8.95 1.25
N LEU A 54 1.15 8.14 2.18
CA LEU A 54 0.20 7.06 1.85
C LEU A 54 -1.09 7.56 1.19
N PRO A 55 -1.74 8.66 1.65
CA PRO A 55 -2.94 9.17 1.00
C PRO A 55 -2.70 9.63 -0.43
N ILE A 56 -1.57 10.32 -0.69
CA ILE A 56 -1.21 10.78 -2.03
C ILE A 56 -0.95 9.59 -2.95
N LEU A 57 -0.21 8.59 -2.47
CA LEU A 57 0.06 7.36 -3.23
C LEU A 57 -1.21 6.55 -3.52
N ALA A 58 -2.14 6.51 -2.57
CA ALA A 58 -3.42 5.82 -2.73
C ALA A 58 -4.33 6.55 -3.73
N SER A 59 -4.40 7.87 -3.67
CA SER A 59 -5.16 8.70 -4.60
C SER A 59 -4.68 8.54 -6.05
N SER A 60 -3.37 8.41 -6.28
CA SER A 60 -2.80 8.13 -7.61
C SER A 60 -3.28 6.81 -8.21
N ARG A 61 -3.84 5.91 -7.40
CA ARG A 61 -4.31 4.58 -7.82
C ARG A 61 -5.82 4.40 -7.60
N GLU A 62 -6.53 5.49 -7.31
CA GLU A 62 -7.97 5.49 -7.00
C GLU A 62 -8.33 4.52 -5.86
N VAL A 63 -7.44 4.38 -4.88
CA VAL A 63 -7.67 3.52 -3.72
C VAL A 63 -8.17 4.37 -2.55
N PRO A 64 -9.35 4.05 -1.98
CA PRO A 64 -9.88 4.77 -0.83
C PRO A 64 -9.02 4.54 0.41
N VAL A 65 -8.85 5.61 1.20
CA VAL A 65 -8.08 5.61 2.44
C VAL A 65 -9.01 5.87 3.61
N ILE A 66 -9.00 4.96 4.58
CA ILE A 66 -9.76 5.05 5.81
C ILE A 66 -8.77 5.35 6.94
N PHE A 67 -8.98 6.45 7.66
CA PHE A 67 -8.18 6.77 8.83
C PHE A 67 -8.89 6.25 10.08
N LEU A 68 -8.16 5.51 10.92
CA LEU A 68 -8.64 5.11 12.23
C LEU A 68 -8.69 6.34 13.14
N LYS A 69 -9.91 6.73 13.52
CA LYS A 69 -10.18 7.78 14.50
C LYS A 69 -10.06 7.19 15.91
N ASP A 70 -8.86 6.74 16.25
CA ASP A 70 -8.56 6.22 17.59
C ASP A 70 -7.88 7.27 18.47
N LYS A 71 -8.01 7.09 19.78
CA LYS A 71 -7.15 7.68 20.82
C LYS A 71 -5.69 7.22 20.58
N PRO A 72 -4.67 7.77 21.28
CA PRO A 72 -3.32 7.18 21.23
C PRO A 72 -3.39 5.65 21.41
N GLY A 73 -2.75 4.89 20.50
CA GLY A 73 -2.81 3.41 20.47
C GLY A 73 -3.57 2.81 19.27
N GLY A 74 -4.05 3.60 18.32
CA GLY A 74 -4.69 3.09 17.10
C GLY A 74 -3.82 2.10 16.31
N SER A 75 -2.51 2.34 16.25
CA SER A 75 -1.54 1.44 15.61
C SER A 75 -1.39 0.10 16.32
N PHE A 76 -1.55 0.07 17.65
CA PHE A 76 -1.52 -1.17 18.44
C PHE A 76 -2.77 -2.01 18.19
N LYS A 77 -3.95 -1.39 18.29
CA LYS A 77 -5.24 -2.04 17.99
C LYS A 77 -5.32 -2.56 16.56
N LEU A 78 -4.82 -1.79 15.60
CA LEU A 78 -4.77 -2.20 14.21
C LEU A 78 -3.89 -3.44 14.02
N GLY A 79 -2.77 -3.52 14.76
CA GLY A 79 -1.93 -4.71 14.81
C GLY A 79 -2.65 -5.92 15.41
N GLU A 80 -3.34 -5.73 16.53
CA GLU A 80 -4.05 -6.78 17.26
C GLU A 80 -5.09 -7.50 16.37
N ILE A 81 -5.84 -6.75 15.57
CA ILE A 81 -6.84 -7.31 14.62
C ILE A 81 -6.22 -8.30 13.63
N VAL A 82 -4.94 -8.12 13.27
CA VAL A 82 -4.21 -8.98 12.34
C VAL A 82 -3.13 -9.81 13.01
N ASN A 83 -3.22 -10.00 14.33
CA ASN A 83 -2.27 -10.77 15.13
C ASN A 83 -0.81 -10.29 14.99
N LEU A 84 -0.62 -8.97 14.96
CA LEU A 84 0.68 -8.29 14.96
C LEU A 84 0.79 -7.39 16.20
N LYS A 85 2.03 -7.11 16.63
CA LYS A 85 2.26 -6.18 17.77
C LYS A 85 1.81 -4.75 17.47
N THR A 86 1.93 -4.31 16.22
CA THR A 86 1.52 -2.98 15.77
C THR A 86 1.39 -2.98 14.25
N ALA A 87 0.53 -2.13 13.72
CA ALA A 87 0.40 -1.89 12.29
C ALA A 87 0.15 -0.39 12.04
N MET A 88 0.93 0.18 11.11
CA MET A 88 0.77 1.59 10.71
C MET A 88 -0.33 1.74 9.66
N ALA A 89 -0.38 0.80 8.72
CA ALA A 89 -1.39 0.74 7.68
C ALA A 89 -1.63 -0.71 7.24
N ILE A 90 -2.84 -1.01 6.80
CA ILE A 90 -3.23 -2.31 6.26
C ILE A 90 -3.91 -2.11 4.91
N GLY A 91 -3.42 -2.80 3.89
CA GLY A 91 -4.02 -2.79 2.56
C GLY A 91 -4.91 -4.02 2.35
N PHE A 92 -6.14 -3.80 1.91
CA PHE A 92 -7.08 -4.88 1.58
C PHE A 92 -6.99 -5.23 0.10
N LYS A 93 -6.58 -6.45 -0.22
CA LYS A 93 -6.59 -6.97 -1.59
C LYS A 93 -8.00 -7.45 -1.95
N PRO A 94 -8.54 -7.12 -3.14
CA PRO A 94 -9.83 -7.63 -3.59
C PRO A 94 -9.71 -9.13 -3.90
N ARG A 95 -10.30 -9.96 -3.04
CA ARG A 95 -10.37 -11.43 -3.23
C ARG A 95 -11.79 -11.99 -3.17
N GLY A 96 -12.80 -11.13 -2.99
CA GLY A 96 -14.20 -11.55 -2.87
C GLY A 96 -14.54 -12.26 -1.56
N ASN A 97 -13.71 -12.10 -0.51
CA ASN A 97 -14.00 -12.67 0.80
C ASN A 97 -15.01 -11.81 1.60
N SER A 98 -15.42 -12.29 2.78
CA SER A 98 -16.33 -11.56 3.67
C SER A 98 -15.80 -10.18 4.07
N ILE A 99 -14.49 -10.03 4.27
CA ILE A 99 -13.86 -8.74 4.57
C ILE A 99 -14.04 -7.77 3.40
N ASN A 100 -13.85 -8.24 2.17
CA ASN A 100 -14.04 -7.41 0.99
C ASN A 100 -15.50 -6.94 0.82
N LYS A 101 -16.48 -7.79 1.20
CA LYS A 101 -17.89 -7.40 1.22
C LYS A 101 -18.14 -6.29 2.24
N LEU A 102 -17.68 -6.49 3.48
CA LEU A 102 -17.78 -5.48 4.55
C LEU A 102 -17.13 -4.16 4.16
N ILE A 103 -15.92 -4.19 3.58
CA ILE A 103 -15.25 -2.98 3.09
C ILE A 103 -16.07 -2.33 1.97
N GLY A 104 -16.68 -3.11 1.08
CA GLY A 104 -17.60 -2.62 0.05
C GLY A 104 -18.81 -1.91 0.65
N GLU A 105 -19.44 -2.48 1.67
CA GLU A 105 -20.58 -1.89 2.38
C GLU A 105 -20.21 -0.57 3.08
N ILE A 106 -19.02 -0.52 3.72
CA ILE A 106 -18.52 0.69 4.37
C ILE A 106 -18.25 1.80 3.36
N LEU A 107 -17.73 1.46 2.17
CA LEU A 107 -17.40 2.43 1.12
C LEU A 107 -18.62 2.86 0.30
N GLY A 108 -19.59 1.98 0.11
CA GLY A 108 -20.74 2.15 -0.77
C GLY A 108 -22.03 2.48 -0.03
N GLY A 109 -21.96 3.27 1.05
CA GLY A 109 -23.11 3.61 1.88
C GLY A 109 -24.34 4.07 1.07
N ASN A 110 -25.28 3.14 0.90
CA ASN A 110 -26.61 3.28 0.27
C ASN A 110 -26.67 3.70 -1.20
N ASP A 111 -26.38 2.77 -2.12
CA ASP A 111 -27.17 2.64 -3.35
C ASP A 111 -27.86 1.27 -3.36
N CYS A 112 -29.12 1.26 -2.92
CA CYS A 112 -30.01 0.13 -3.06
C CYS A 112 -30.45 0.07 -4.53
N VAL A 113 -29.90 -0.85 -5.32
CA VAL A 113 -30.67 -1.53 -6.37
C VAL A 113 -30.15 -2.97 -6.48
N PRO A 114 -30.93 -4.01 -6.11
CA PRO A 114 -30.71 -5.34 -6.60
C PRO A 114 -31.22 -5.37 -8.04
N VAL A 115 -30.33 -5.34 -9.03
CA VAL A 115 -30.71 -5.80 -10.37
C VAL A 115 -30.54 -7.32 -10.36
N ASN A 116 -31.54 -7.98 -9.78
CA ASN A 116 -31.86 -9.32 -10.21
C ASN A 116 -32.43 -9.16 -11.62
N ASP A 117 -31.63 -9.39 -12.65
CA ASP A 117 -32.17 -9.92 -13.89
C ASP A 117 -31.61 -11.32 -14.09
N VAL A 118 -32.55 -12.23 -13.90
CA VAL A 118 -32.52 -13.67 -14.10
C VAL A 118 -32.13 -13.97 -15.54
N CYS A 119 -31.28 -14.98 -15.73
CA CYS A 119 -31.15 -15.65 -17.02
C CYS A 119 -32.45 -16.44 -17.28
N GLU A 120 -33.20 -16.04 -18.30
CA GLU A 120 -33.94 -16.95 -19.20
C GLU A 120 -33.92 -16.38 -20.62
#